data_AF-A0A3B4UWI6-F1
#
_entry.id   AF-A0A3B4UWI6-F1
#
_cell.length_a   1.000
_cell.length_b   1.000
_cell.length_c   1.000
_cell.angle_alpha   90.00
_cell.angle_beta   90.00
_cell.angle_gamma   90.00
#
_symmetry.space_group_name_H-M   'P 1'
#
loop_
_entity.id
_entity.type
_entity.pdbx_description
1 polymer ?
#
loop_
_entity_poly.entity_id
_entity_poly.type
_entity_poly.pdbx_seq_one_letter_code
_entity_poly.pdbx_strand_id
1 'polypeptide(L)'
;MDRDLLRQCLTYHGESLFNKLKCEQTENPDFQAVVSDLCKATNESRGEDQGSPLVEQFIARKADILFCPAWKTATLQEEEHEAEEDPYAIMPPVELFMEVSYEERRSMLYRDLERGDIVVGRINNIREYGFFLTLLCMAGGLKRDIEDLELSVGCFCYECLVSSTERC
;
A
#
# COMPACT_ATOMS: atom_id res chain seq x y z
N MET A 1 -9.57 19.78 4.07
CA MET A 1 -8.58 19.11 4.96
C MET A 1 -9.20 18.70 6.31
N ASP A 2 -8.79 17.56 6.89
CA ASP A 2 -9.19 17.07 8.22
C ASP A 2 -8.54 17.89 9.34
N ARG A 3 -9.37 18.63 10.08
CA ARG A 3 -8.93 19.63 11.07
C ARG A 3 -8.33 18.99 12.31
N ASP A 4 -8.90 17.89 12.78
CA ASP A 4 -8.50 17.24 14.03
C ASP A 4 -7.13 16.56 13.86
N LEU A 5 -6.93 15.91 12.70
CA LEU A 5 -5.66 15.26 12.37
C LEU A 5 -4.52 16.27 12.19
N LEU A 6 -4.79 17.40 11.52
CA LEU A 6 -3.84 18.51 11.43
C LEU A 6 -3.47 19.07 12.81
N ARG A 7 -4.46 19.24 13.70
CA ARG A 7 -4.22 19.74 15.05
C ARG A 7 -3.32 18.80 15.85
N GLN A 8 -3.61 17.50 15.82
CA GLN A 8 -2.77 16.48 16.49
C GLN A 8 -1.33 16.47 15.94
N CYS A 9 -1.18 16.54 14.62
CA CYS A 9 0.13 16.57 13.96
C CYS A 9 0.95 17.81 14.36
N LEU A 10 0.32 18.98 14.43
CA LEU A 10 0.96 20.20 14.89
C LEU A 10 1.27 20.20 16.40
N THR A 11 0.44 19.59 17.24
CA THR A 11 0.76 19.46 18.67
C THR A 11 2.04 18.63 18.86
N TYR A 12 2.25 17.60 18.04
CA TYR A 12 3.43 16.74 18.08
C TYR A 12 4.69 17.40 17.52
N HIS A 13 4.65 17.93 16.29
CA HIS A 13 5.82 18.50 15.61
C HIS A 13 6.09 19.98 15.98
N GLY A 14 5.11 20.66 16.55
CA GLY A 14 5.24 22.05 16.98
C GLY A 14 5.33 23.06 15.84
N GLU A 15 5.98 24.18 16.12
CA GLU A 15 5.99 25.36 15.26
C GLU A 15 6.84 25.21 13.99
N SER A 16 7.86 24.34 13.99
CA SER A 16 8.70 24.04 12.83
C SER A 16 7.87 23.55 11.64
N LEU A 17 7.01 22.56 11.88
CA LEU A 17 6.11 22.02 10.87
C LEU A 17 5.05 23.04 10.46
N PHE A 18 4.51 23.82 11.41
CA PHE A 18 3.51 24.85 11.10
C PHE A 18 4.03 25.88 10.09
N ASN A 19 5.27 26.34 10.27
CA ASN A 19 5.92 27.27 9.35
C ASN A 19 6.13 26.65 7.96
N LYS A 20 6.54 25.38 7.89
CA LYS A 20 6.70 24.65 6.62
C LYS A 20 5.36 24.46 5.89
N LEU A 21 4.31 24.09 6.61
CA LEU A 21 2.95 23.97 6.08
C LEU A 21 2.45 25.29 5.51
N LYS A 22 2.70 26.40 6.21
CA LYS A 22 2.31 27.73 5.74
C LYS A 22 2.98 28.12 4.43
N CYS A 23 4.24 27.76 4.24
CA CYS A 23 4.97 28.01 2.99
C CYS A 23 4.49 27.11 1.84
N GLU A 24 4.36 25.80 2.08
CA GLU A 24 4.06 24.81 1.03
C GLU A 24 2.56 24.77 0.65
N GLN A 25 1.65 25.09 1.58
CA GLN A 25 0.19 25.04 1.36
C GLN A 25 -0.44 26.44 1.21
N THR A 26 0.35 27.46 0.90
CA THR A 26 -0.15 28.84 0.80
C THR A 26 -1.25 29.02 -0.26
N GLU A 27 -1.19 28.25 -1.34
CA GLU A 27 -2.16 28.31 -2.45
C GLU A 27 -3.39 27.42 -2.21
N ASN A 28 -3.40 26.64 -1.13
CA ASN A 28 -4.48 25.69 -0.86
C ASN A 28 -5.64 26.36 -0.09
N PRO A 29 -6.84 26.50 -0.70
CA PRO A 29 -7.97 27.19 -0.06
C PRO A 29 -8.46 26.47 1.20
N ASP A 30 -8.38 25.14 1.23
CA ASP A 30 -8.77 24.32 2.39
C ASP A 30 -7.85 24.58 3.58
N PHE A 31 -6.56 24.76 3.32
CA PHE A 31 -5.58 25.07 4.35
C PHE A 31 -5.84 26.47 4.91
N GLN A 32 -6.05 27.47 4.05
CA GLN A 32 -6.34 28.86 4.48
C GLN A 32 -7.57 28.95 5.40
N ALA A 33 -8.59 28.10 5.18
CA ALA A 33 -9.77 28.03 6.03
C ALA A 33 -9.50 27.49 7.45
N VAL A 34 -8.35 26.85 7.69
CA VAL A 34 -7.99 26.21 8.96
C VAL A 34 -6.75 26.84 9.64
N VAL A 35 -5.96 27.64 8.92
CA VAL A 35 -4.72 28.28 9.44
C VAL A 35 -4.95 29.02 10.75
N SER A 36 -6.02 29.81 10.87
CA SER A 36 -6.27 30.62 12.08
C SER A 36 -6.56 29.78 13.32
N ASP A 37 -7.18 28.61 13.16
CA ASP A 37 -7.45 27.68 14.25
C ASP A 37 -6.18 26.91 14.64
N LEU A 38 -5.37 26.54 13.63
CA LEU A 38 -4.08 25.85 13.81
C LEU A 38 -3.06 26.75 14.53
N CYS A 39 -2.99 28.04 14.19
CA CYS A 39 -2.16 29.03 14.91
C CYS A 39 -2.39 29.00 16.43
N LYS A 40 -3.65 28.84 16.87
CA LYS A 40 -3.99 28.83 18.30
C LYS A 40 -3.51 27.54 18.96
N ALA A 41 -3.67 26.40 18.29
CA ALA A 41 -3.26 25.10 18.80
C ALA A 41 -1.73 24.94 18.90
N THR A 42 -0.97 25.53 17.98
CA THR A 42 0.51 25.46 17.99
C THR A 42 1.12 26.19 19.19
N ASN A 43 0.52 27.31 19.64
CA ASN A 43 1.01 28.09 20.78
C ASN A 43 0.88 27.36 22.13
N GLU A 44 0.07 26.30 22.20
CA GLU A 44 -0.11 25.48 23.40
C GLU A 44 0.89 24.31 23.48
N SER A 45 1.64 24.06 22.40
CA SER A 45 2.60 22.96 22.31
C SER A 45 3.94 23.32 22.93
N ARG A 46 4.39 22.52 23.91
CA ARG A 46 5.71 22.57 24.55
C ARG A 46 6.60 21.40 24.12
N GLY A 47 6.55 21.00 22.85
CA GLY A 47 7.28 19.83 22.33
C GLY A 47 8.73 20.17 21.96
N GLU A 48 9.68 19.71 22.78
CA GLU A 48 11.14 19.81 22.60
C GLU A 48 11.73 18.71 21.68
N ASP A 49 10.90 17.98 20.92
CA ASP A 49 11.37 16.84 20.14
C ASP A 49 11.58 17.26 18.67
N GLN A 50 12.84 17.45 18.28
CA GLN A 50 13.22 17.78 16.91
C GLN A 50 12.94 16.58 16.00
N GLY A 51 11.71 16.51 15.49
CA GLY A 51 11.36 15.60 14.40
C GLY A 51 12.31 15.78 13.22
N SER A 52 12.56 14.71 12.46
CA SER A 52 13.49 14.81 11.35
C SER A 52 12.99 15.86 10.33
N PRO A 53 13.83 16.82 9.91
CA PRO A 53 13.40 17.93 9.06
C PRO A 53 12.88 17.48 7.69
N LEU A 54 13.29 16.28 7.27
CA LEU A 54 12.82 15.59 6.07
C LEU A 54 11.37 15.11 6.22
N VAL A 55 11.01 14.54 7.37
CA VAL A 55 9.63 14.11 7.64
C VAL A 55 8.71 15.31 7.70
N GLU A 56 9.12 16.38 8.38
CA GLU A 56 8.31 17.62 8.41
C GLU A 56 8.12 18.21 7.00
N GLN A 57 9.15 18.18 6.16
CA GLN A 57 9.08 18.67 4.79
C GLN A 57 8.18 17.80 3.92
N PHE A 58 8.24 16.48 4.08
CA PHE A 58 7.35 15.54 3.40
C PHE A 58 5.90 15.78 3.79
N ILE A 59 5.61 15.88 5.10
CA ILE A 59 4.26 16.14 5.61
C ILE A 59 3.74 17.47 5.05
N ALA A 60 4.53 18.54 5.07
CA ALA A 60 4.10 19.84 4.56
C ALA A 60 3.76 19.80 3.06
N ARG A 61 4.57 19.12 2.25
CA ARG A 61 4.36 19.01 0.80
C ARG A 61 3.19 18.12 0.41
N LYS A 62 2.87 17.12 1.23
CA LYS A 62 1.80 16.14 0.95
C LYS A 62 0.57 16.34 1.82
N ALA A 63 0.46 17.47 2.52
CA ALA A 63 -0.63 17.75 3.44
C ALA A 63 -2.01 17.73 2.77
N ASP A 64 -2.07 18.17 1.51
CA ASP A 64 -3.26 18.11 0.66
C ASP A 64 -3.81 16.68 0.54
N ILE A 65 -2.93 15.69 0.39
CA ILE A 65 -3.29 14.27 0.27
C ILE A 65 -3.46 13.64 1.66
N LEU A 66 -2.48 13.83 2.55
CA LEU A 66 -2.42 13.20 3.87
C LEU A 66 -3.59 13.59 4.78
N PHE A 67 -4.07 14.84 4.65
CA PHE A 67 -5.20 15.34 5.44
C PHE A 67 -6.46 15.49 4.58
N CYS A 68 -6.55 14.84 3.41
CA CYS A 68 -7.76 14.82 2.62
C CYS A 68 -8.82 13.92 3.29
N PRO A 69 -10.04 14.39 3.57
CA PRO A 69 -11.11 13.55 4.11
C PRO A 69 -11.44 12.36 3.19
N ALA A 70 -11.25 12.51 1.88
CA ALA A 70 -11.48 11.46 0.88
C ALA A 70 -10.39 10.36 0.88
N TRP A 71 -9.27 10.53 1.59
CA TRP A 71 -8.32 9.43 1.77
C TRP A 71 -8.91 8.30 2.62
N LYS A 72 -9.90 8.59 3.48
CA LYS A 72 -10.61 7.58 4.30
C LYS A 72 -11.43 6.58 3.46
N THR A 73 -11.57 6.80 2.16
CA THR A 73 -12.23 5.90 1.20
C THR A 73 -11.33 4.90 0.50
N ALA A 74 -10.05 4.77 0.88
CA ALA A 74 -9.32 3.51 0.64
C ALA A 74 -9.75 2.43 1.66
N THR A 75 -11.02 2.43 2.07
CA THR A 75 -11.66 1.17 2.42
C THR A 75 -11.52 0.32 1.17
N LEU A 76 -10.92 -0.86 1.30
CA LEU A 76 -10.95 -1.90 0.27
C LEU A 76 -12.42 -2.17 -0.03
N GLN A 77 -13.02 -1.34 -0.86
CA GLN A 77 -14.26 -1.65 -1.50
C GLN A 77 -13.81 -2.68 -2.53
N GLU A 78 -13.94 -3.94 -2.14
CA GLU A 78 -14.16 -5.05 -3.04
C GLU A 78 -15.41 -4.69 -3.86
N GLU A 79 -15.29 -3.69 -4.72
CA GLU A 79 -16.22 -3.52 -5.80
C GLU A 79 -15.89 -4.70 -6.71
N GLU A 80 -16.66 -5.77 -6.51
CA GLU A 80 -17.16 -6.63 -7.56
C GLU A 80 -17.80 -5.74 -8.65
N HIS A 81 -17.00 -4.91 -9.31
CA HIS A 81 -17.41 -4.21 -10.50
C HIS A 81 -17.50 -5.28 -11.57
N GLU A 82 -18.73 -5.70 -11.84
CA GLU A 82 -19.09 -6.42 -13.06
C GLU A 82 -18.37 -5.75 -14.23
N ALA A 83 -17.49 -6.53 -14.85
CA ALA A 83 -16.60 -6.08 -15.89
C ALA A 83 -17.37 -5.46 -17.07
N GLU A 84 -17.37 -4.14 -17.15
CA GLU A 84 -17.26 -3.49 -18.44
C GLU A 84 -15.81 -3.68 -18.91
N GLU A 85 -15.66 -4.23 -20.12
CA GLU A 85 -14.40 -4.46 -20.85
C GLU A 85 -13.69 -3.14 -21.19
N ASP A 86 -13.32 -2.37 -20.18
CA ASP A 86 -12.33 -1.32 -20.35
C ASP A 86 -10.94 -1.98 -20.28
N PRO A 87 -10.04 -1.72 -21.24
CA PRO A 87 -8.67 -2.22 -21.20
C PRO A 87 -7.88 -1.49 -20.13
N TYR A 88 -8.13 -1.83 -18.86
CA TYR A 88 -7.28 -1.44 -17.76
C TYR A 88 -5.97 -2.22 -17.88
N ALA A 89 -4.86 -1.50 -18.06
CA ALA A 89 -3.55 -2.10 -17.84
C ALA A 89 -3.48 -2.57 -16.39
N ILE A 90 -3.18 -3.85 -16.18
CA ILE A 90 -2.92 -4.39 -14.85
C ILE A 90 -1.77 -3.57 -14.26
N MET A 91 -2.05 -2.82 -13.20
CA MET A 91 -1.04 -1.99 -12.55
C MET A 91 0.03 -2.91 -11.95
N PRO A 92 1.32 -2.71 -12.29
CA PRO A 92 2.40 -3.45 -11.66
C PRO A 92 2.41 -3.23 -10.14
N PRO A 93 2.87 -4.22 -9.35
CA PRO A 93 3.07 -4.06 -7.91
C PRO A 93 3.84 -2.78 -7.55
N VAL A 94 3.41 -2.05 -6.50
CA VAL A 94 4.00 -0.75 -6.12
C VAL A 94 5.48 -0.86 -5.80
N GLU A 95 5.92 -2.03 -5.31
CA GLU A 95 7.30 -2.32 -4.95
C GLU A 95 8.23 -2.28 -6.18
N LEU A 96 7.72 -2.56 -7.39
CA LEU A 96 8.47 -2.39 -8.64
C LEU A 96 8.69 -0.91 -8.95
N PHE A 97 7.68 -0.07 -8.73
CA PHE A 97 7.81 1.38 -8.91
C PHE A 97 8.71 2.04 -7.88
N MET A 98 8.77 1.48 -6.67
CA MET A 98 9.63 1.95 -5.60
C MET A 98 11.05 1.40 -5.68
N GLU A 99 11.39 0.65 -6.74
CA GLU A 99 12.72 0.04 -6.94
C GLU A 99 13.17 -0.83 -5.74
N VAL A 100 12.21 -1.45 -5.04
CA VAL A 100 12.51 -2.32 -3.89
C VAL A 100 13.31 -3.52 -4.36
N SER A 101 14.37 -3.85 -3.62
CA SER A 101 15.27 -4.94 -3.99
C SER A 101 14.52 -6.28 -4.09
N TYR A 102 15.01 -7.16 -4.97
CA TYR A 102 14.43 -8.50 -5.14
C TYR A 102 14.36 -9.27 -3.81
N GLU A 103 15.39 -9.15 -2.97
CA GLU A 103 15.46 -9.85 -1.68
C GLU A 103 14.40 -9.37 -0.69
N GLU A 104 14.18 -8.05 -0.60
CA GLU A 104 13.16 -7.45 0.27
C GLU A 104 11.75 -7.83 -0.18
N ARG A 105 11.48 -7.78 -1.50
CA ARG A 105 10.16 -8.18 -2.03
C ARG A 105 9.85 -9.65 -1.74
N ARG A 106 10.85 -10.52 -1.84
CA ARG A 106 10.73 -11.94 -1.48
C ARG A 106 10.49 -12.14 0.02
N SER A 107 11.16 -11.36 0.86
CA SER A 107 10.97 -11.39 2.31
C SER A 107 9.56 -10.93 2.72
N MET A 108 9.06 -9.85 2.11
CA MET A 108 7.71 -9.36 2.34
C MET A 108 6.66 -10.40 1.96
N LEU A 109 6.82 -11.08 0.82
CA LEU A 109 5.91 -12.14 0.43
C LEU A 109 5.88 -13.30 1.45
N TYR A 110 7.04 -13.78 1.91
CA TYR A 110 7.06 -14.86 2.90
C TYR A 110 6.46 -14.47 4.25
N ARG A 111 6.51 -13.18 4.60
CA ARG A 111 5.87 -12.67 5.82
C ARG A 111 4.35 -12.62 5.66
N ASP A 112 3.88 -12.25 4.48
CA ASP A 112 2.47 -11.99 4.22
C ASP A 112 1.71 -13.28 3.81
N LEU A 113 2.40 -14.33 3.37
CA LEU A 113 1.81 -15.62 2.98
C LEU A 113 1.45 -16.48 4.20
N GLU A 114 0.16 -16.73 4.39
CA GLU A 114 -0.37 -17.53 5.50
C GLU A 114 -1.03 -18.84 5.02
N ARG A 115 -1.32 -19.74 5.98
CA ARG A 115 -2.03 -21.00 5.67
C ARG A 115 -3.49 -20.69 5.37
N GLY A 116 -3.94 -21.07 4.18
CA GLY A 116 -5.30 -20.82 3.71
C GLY A 116 -5.34 -19.86 2.52
N ASP A 117 -4.23 -19.20 2.22
CA ASP A 117 -4.11 -18.35 1.04
C ASP A 117 -4.12 -19.16 -0.25
N ILE A 118 -4.76 -18.60 -1.27
CA ILE A 118 -4.85 -19.20 -2.60
C ILE A 118 -3.76 -18.60 -3.47
N VAL A 119 -2.95 -19.48 -4.06
CA VAL A 119 -1.89 -19.09 -4.99
C VAL A 119 -2.13 -19.73 -6.35
N VAL A 120 -1.83 -18.99 -7.41
CA VAL A 120 -1.91 -19.45 -8.79
C VAL A 120 -0.49 -19.59 -9.31
N GLY A 121 -0.21 -20.74 -9.91
CA GLY A 121 1.11 -21.04 -10.44
C GLY A 121 1.05 -21.95 -11.65
N ARG A 122 2.13 -21.96 -12.41
CA ARG A 122 2.33 -22.85 -13.54
C ARG A 122 3.05 -24.11 -13.09
N ILE A 123 2.51 -25.27 -13.43
CA ILE A 123 3.17 -26.55 -13.16
C ILE A 123 4.39 -26.70 -14.09
N ASN A 124 5.58 -26.83 -13.50
CA ASN A 124 6.84 -27.03 -14.23
C ASN A 124 7.13 -28.50 -14.46
N ASN A 125 6.93 -29.33 -13.44
CA ASN A 125 7.31 -30.73 -13.49
C ASN A 125 6.35 -31.58 -12.65
N ILE A 126 5.82 -32.65 -13.24
CA ILE A 126 4.96 -33.62 -12.56
C ILE A 126 5.79 -34.89 -12.37
N ARG A 127 5.85 -35.40 -11.14
CA ARG A 127 6.52 -36.64 -10.75
C ARG A 127 5.57 -37.53 -9.96
N GLU A 128 5.95 -38.79 -9.77
CA GLU A 128 5.14 -39.76 -9.04
C GLU A 128 4.89 -39.37 -7.56
N TYR A 129 5.82 -38.65 -6.93
CA TYR A 129 5.70 -38.22 -5.53
C TYR A 129 5.13 -36.81 -5.36
N GLY A 130 4.80 -36.11 -6.45
CA GLY A 130 4.40 -34.71 -6.38
C GLY A 130 4.65 -33.92 -7.65
N PHE A 131 4.27 -32.64 -7.63
CA PHE A 131 4.55 -31.71 -8.72
C PHE A 131 5.24 -30.45 -8.19
N PHE A 132 6.05 -29.85 -9.04
CA PHE A 132 6.68 -28.57 -8.81
C PHE A 132 5.98 -27.52 -9.66
N LEU A 133 5.69 -26.37 -9.07
CA LEU A 133 5.02 -25.26 -9.71
C LEU A 133 5.76 -23.95 -9.46
N THR A 134 5.83 -23.08 -10.47
CA THR A 134 6.26 -21.68 -10.31
C THR A 134 5.04 -20.84 -9.98
N LEU A 135 5.12 -20.05 -8.91
CA LEU A 135 4.07 -19.11 -8.54
C LEU A 135 4.03 -17.93 -9.51
N LEU A 136 2.83 -17.57 -9.96
CA LEU A 136 2.58 -16.43 -10.83
C LEU A 136 1.90 -15.30 -10.04
N CYS A 137 0.85 -15.62 -9.30
CA CYS A 137 0.13 -14.61 -8.52
C CYS A 137 -0.55 -15.19 -7.27
N MET A 138 -0.85 -14.32 -6.31
CA MET A 138 -1.75 -14.63 -5.18
C MET A 138 -3.19 -14.29 -5.57
N ALA A 139 -4.11 -15.22 -5.32
CA ALA A 139 -5.52 -15.11 -5.65
C ALA A 139 -6.46 -15.14 -4.42
N GLY A 140 -5.92 -15.11 -3.20
CA GLY A 140 -6.69 -14.96 -1.96
C GLY A 140 -6.45 -13.61 -1.32
N GLY A 141 -7.52 -12.83 -1.06
CA GLY A 141 -7.55 -11.55 -0.30
C GLY A 141 -6.72 -10.37 -0.87
N LEU A 142 -5.56 -10.65 -1.43
CA LEU A 142 -4.53 -9.71 -1.82
C LEU A 142 -4.00 -10.14 -3.20
N LYS A 143 -4.60 -9.57 -4.25
CA LYS A 143 -4.18 -9.82 -5.63
C LYS A 143 -2.82 -9.17 -5.86
N ARG A 144 -1.76 -9.97 -5.92
CA ARG A 144 -0.40 -9.52 -6.21
C ARG A 144 0.20 -10.38 -7.30
N ASP A 145 0.81 -9.72 -8.29
CA ASP A 145 1.65 -10.38 -9.29
C ASP A 145 3.05 -10.62 -8.69
N ILE A 146 3.52 -11.86 -8.83
CA ILE A 146 4.72 -12.41 -8.18
C ILE A 146 5.56 -13.18 -9.21
N GLU A 147 5.20 -13.13 -10.50
CA GLU A 147 5.90 -13.86 -11.56
C GLU A 147 7.41 -13.53 -11.58
N ASP A 148 7.75 -12.28 -11.29
CA ASP A 148 9.12 -11.77 -11.27
C ASP A 148 9.99 -12.34 -10.13
N LEU A 149 9.36 -12.91 -9.10
CA LEU A 149 10.06 -13.51 -7.96
C LEU A 149 10.51 -14.95 -8.22
N GLU A 150 10.09 -15.57 -9.33
CA GLU A 150 10.47 -16.92 -9.78
C GLU A 150 10.39 -18.00 -8.68
N LEU A 151 9.36 -17.92 -7.83
CA LEU A 151 9.24 -18.80 -6.68
C LEU A 151 8.76 -20.19 -7.08
N SER A 152 9.54 -21.20 -6.74
CA SER A 152 9.21 -22.61 -6.97
C SER A 152 8.68 -23.26 -5.70
N VAL A 153 7.51 -23.89 -5.80
CA VAL A 153 6.88 -24.66 -4.72
C VAL A 153 6.79 -26.12 -5.11
N GLY A 154 7.12 -27.02 -4.16
CA GLY A 154 6.92 -28.45 -4.30
C GLY A 154 5.67 -28.89 -3.56
N CYS A 155 4.72 -29.48 -4.29
CA CYS A 155 3.53 -30.09 -3.72
C CYS A 155 3.69 -31.61 -3.74
N PHE A 156 3.70 -32.24 -2.57
CA PHE A 156 3.68 -33.69 -2.44
C PHE A 156 2.23 -34.17 -2.55
N CYS A 157 1.96 -35.09 -3.48
CA CYS A 157 0.59 -35.53 -3.76
C CYS A 157 0.05 -36.41 -2.63
N TYR A 158 -0.88 -35.88 -1.84
CA TYR A 158 -1.79 -36.68 -1.01
C TYR A 158 -3.28 -36.33 -1.24
N GLU A 159 -3.61 -35.21 -1.89
CA GLU A 159 -5.00 -34.72 -2.05
C GLU A 159 -5.19 -33.85 -3.31
N CYS A 160 -4.74 -34.31 -4.48
CA CYS A 160 -4.84 -33.54 -5.71
C CYS A 160 -6.10 -33.90 -6.52
N LEU A 161 -7.07 -32.98 -6.56
CA LEU A 161 -8.20 -33.03 -7.50
C LEU A 161 -7.77 -32.37 -8.82
N VAL A 162 -7.30 -33.18 -9.77
CA VAL A 162 -7.03 -32.70 -11.14
C VAL A 162 -8.35 -32.60 -11.89
N SER A 163 -8.93 -31.40 -11.95
CA SER A 163 -10.04 -31.11 -12.87
C SER A 163 -9.47 -30.77 -14.24
N SER A 164 -9.18 -31.80 -15.05
CA SER A 164 -8.78 -31.62 -16.44
C SER A 164 -9.98 -31.09 -17.22
N THR A 165 -10.03 -29.78 -17.44
CA THR A 165 -10.98 -29.19 -18.37
C THR A 165 -10.30 -29.14 -19.72
N GLU A 166 -10.29 -30.28 -20.43
CA GLU A 166 -10.05 -30.28 -21.87
C GLU A 166 -11.12 -29.41 -22.51
N ARG A 167 -10.73 -28.31 -23.17
CA ARG A 167 -11.59 -27.60 -24.11
C ARG A 167 -10.83 -27.35 -25.41
N CYS A 168 -11.30 -28.11 -26.41
CA CYS A 168 -11.31 -27.98 -27.88
C CYS A 168 -10.26 -27.12 -28.58
#